data_AF-A0A2R7LDK7-F1
#
_entry.id   AF-A0A2R7LDK7-F1
#
_cell.length_a   1.000
_cell.length_b   1.000
_cell.length_c   1.000
_cell.angle_alpha   90.00
_cell.angle_beta   90.00
_cell.angle_gamma   90.00
#
_symmetry.space_group_name_H-M   'P 1'
#
loop_
_entity.id
_entity.type
_entity.pdbx_description
1 polymer ?
#
loop_
_entity_poly.entity_id
_entity_poly.type
_entity_poly.pdbx_seq_one_letter_code
_entity_poly.pdbx_strand_id
1 'polypeptide(L)'
;SHGFVVGHITPEAYDGGGIALVKDGDLIAIDAVNNTINLKISDEEFAARKAAWVQPPLKVTKGVLLKYARSVSSASTGCVTDN
;
A
#
# COMPACT_ATOMS: atom_id res chain seq x y z
N SER A 1 14.61 16.40 -4.37
CA SER A 1 13.70 16.26 -5.52
C SER A 1 12.91 17.55 -5.66
N HIS A 2 12.64 18.03 -6.87
CA HIS A 2 11.87 19.27 -7.13
C HIS A 2 10.42 18.99 -7.59
N GLY A 3 9.86 17.82 -7.26
CA GLY A 3 8.54 17.37 -7.73
C GLY A 3 7.77 16.58 -6.67
N PHE A 4 6.66 15.97 -7.06
CA PHE A 4 5.81 15.19 -6.15
C PHE A 4 6.58 14.04 -5.49
N VAL A 5 6.58 14.03 -4.16
CA VAL A 5 7.08 12.92 -3.34
C VAL A 5 5.97 12.56 -2.36
N VAL A 6 5.51 11.32 -2.41
CA VAL A 6 4.43 10.83 -1.57
C VAL A 6 4.91 9.59 -0.83
N GLY A 7 4.71 9.58 0.49
CA GLY A 7 4.97 8.45 1.37
C GLY A 7 3.72 8.08 2.16
N HIS A 8 3.83 7.08 3.05
CA HIS A 8 2.75 6.63 3.93
C HIS A 8 1.43 6.32 3.20
N ILE A 9 1.52 5.75 1.99
CA ILE A 9 0.35 5.29 1.24
C ILE A 9 -0.25 4.11 2.00
N THR A 10 -1.53 4.22 2.38
CA THR A 10 -2.26 3.20 3.15
C THR A 10 -3.58 2.82 2.47
N PRO A 11 -4.01 1.54 2.53
CA PRO A 11 -3.29 0.40 3.08
C PRO A 11 -2.00 0.09 2.30
N GLU A 12 -1.00 -0.46 2.99
CA GLU A 12 0.29 -0.76 2.36
C GLU A 12 0.19 -1.95 1.40
N ALA A 13 1.25 -2.16 0.61
CA ALA A 13 1.27 -3.23 -0.38
C ALA A 13 1.18 -4.63 0.26
N TYR A 14 1.76 -4.79 1.46
CA TYR A 14 1.73 -6.04 2.21
C TYR A 14 0.30 -6.45 2.63
N ASP A 15 -0.56 -5.47 2.88
CA ASP A 15 -1.98 -5.69 3.27
C ASP A 15 -2.94 -5.73 2.07
N GLY A 16 -2.41 -5.66 0.84
CA GLY A 16 -3.24 -5.69 -0.37
C GLY A 16 -3.98 -4.37 -0.62
N GLY A 17 -3.43 -3.25 -0.16
CA GLY A 17 -3.91 -1.92 -0.52
C GLY A 17 -3.77 -1.66 -2.03
N GLY A 18 -4.37 -0.56 -2.52
CA GLY A 18 -4.40 -0.27 -3.96
C GLY A 18 -3.01 -0.23 -4.62
N ILE A 19 -1.98 0.18 -3.87
CA ILE A 19 -0.58 0.18 -4.32
C ILE A 19 -0.04 -1.22 -4.66
N ALA A 20 -0.57 -2.29 -4.04
CA ALA A 20 -0.22 -3.67 -4.34
C ALA A 20 -0.70 -4.13 -5.72
N LEU A 21 -1.69 -3.44 -6.29
CA LEU A 21 -2.39 -3.85 -7.51
C LEU A 21 -1.90 -3.11 -8.75
N VAL A 22 -1.01 -2.14 -8.58
CA VAL A 22 -0.39 -1.36 -9.67
C VAL A 22 0.47 -2.30 -10.52
N LYS A 23 0.37 -2.15 -11.83
CA LYS A 23 1.18 -2.84 -12.84
C LYS A 23 1.89 -1.83 -13.71
N ASP A 24 2.97 -2.28 -14.35
CA ASP A 24 3.71 -1.46 -15.30
C ASP A 24 2.78 -0.99 -16.43
N GLY A 25 2.85 0.32 -16.71
CA GLY A 25 2.01 0.96 -17.73
C GLY A 25 0.69 1.54 -17.21
N ASP A 26 0.30 1.28 -15.96
CA ASP A 26 -0.89 1.91 -15.39
C ASP A 26 -0.72 3.43 -15.26
N LEU A 27 -1.80 4.17 -15.48
CA LEU A 27 -1.82 5.62 -15.32
C LEU A 27 -2.20 5.98 -13.87
N ILE A 28 -1.36 6.79 -13.22
CA ILE A 28 -1.59 7.32 -11.87
C ILE A 28 -1.75 8.83 -11.97
N ALA A 29 -2.89 9.34 -11.49
CA ALA A 29 -3.15 10.77 -11.42
C ALA A 29 -2.94 11.27 -9.99
N ILE A 30 -2.03 12.22 -9.80
CA ILE A 30 -1.81 12.94 -8.55
C ILE A 30 -2.40 14.34 -8.70
N ASP A 31 -3.32 14.69 -7.82
CA ASP A 31 -3.94 16.02 -7.76
C ASP A 31 -3.73 16.61 -6.37
N ALA A 32 -2.81 17.56 -6.27
CA ALA A 32 -2.47 18.24 -5.02
C ALA A 32 -3.48 19.32 -4.62
N VAL A 33 -4.35 19.78 -5.54
CA VAL A 33 -5.42 20.74 -5.20
C VAL A 33 -6.56 20.00 -4.51
N ASN A 34 -6.93 18.84 -5.05
CA ASN A 34 -7.99 18.00 -4.48
C ASN A 34 -7.48 16.99 -3.43
N ASN A 35 -6.17 16.94 -3.18
CA ASN A 35 -5.52 15.98 -2.27
C ASN A 35 -5.85 14.51 -2.61
N THR A 36 -5.82 14.15 -3.91
CA THR A 36 -6.12 12.79 -4.35
C THR A 36 -4.98 12.16 -5.13
N ILE A 37 -4.88 10.83 -5.02
CA ILE A 37 -4.00 9.99 -5.82
C ILE A 37 -4.84 8.83 -6.31
N ASN A 38 -5.03 8.73 -7.63
CA ASN A 38 -5.94 7.76 -8.23
C ASN A 38 -5.22 6.89 -9.25
N LEU A 39 -5.35 5.58 -9.09
CA LEU A 39 -5.02 4.60 -10.12
C LEU A 39 -6.14 4.60 -11.16
N LYS A 40 -5.84 4.96 -12.41
CA LYS A 40 -6.82 5.12 -13.48
C LYS A 40 -7.06 3.80 -14.22
N ILE A 41 -7.62 2.84 -13.51
CA ILE A 41 -8.15 1.59 -14.07
C ILE A 41 -9.66 1.50 -13.79
N SER A 42 -10.38 0.61 -14.48
CA SER A 42 -11.80 0.41 -14.21
C SER A 42 -12.03 -0.33 -12.89
N ASP A 43 -13.22 -0.18 -12.31
CA ASP A 43 -13.56 -0.85 -11.05
C ASP A 43 -13.56 -2.38 -11.21
N GLU A 44 -13.95 -2.89 -12.39
CA GLU A 44 -13.94 -4.31 -12.70
C GLU A 44 -12.50 -4.85 -12.73
N GLU A 45 -11.58 -4.11 -13.35
CA GLU A 45 -10.18 -4.51 -13.39
C GLU A 45 -9.55 -4.43 -11.99
N PHE A 46 -9.85 -3.38 -11.23
CA PHE A 46 -9.39 -3.24 -9.85
C PHE A 46 -9.88 -4.42 -9.00
N ALA A 47 -11.16 -4.76 -9.08
CA ALA A 47 -11.74 -5.90 -8.37
C ALA A 47 -11.12 -7.23 -8.79
N ALA A 48 -10.91 -7.45 -10.09
CA ALA A 48 -10.26 -8.65 -10.60
C ALA A 48 -8.81 -8.80 -10.10
N ARG A 49 -8.02 -7.71 -10.15
CA ARG A 49 -6.65 -7.70 -9.62
C ARG A 49 -6.63 -7.95 -8.11
N LYS A 50 -7.58 -7.35 -7.37
CA LYS A 50 -7.71 -7.55 -5.93
C LYS A 50 -8.09 -8.98 -5.56
N ALA A 51 -8.99 -9.60 -6.32
CA ALA A 51 -9.38 -11.00 -6.12
C ALA A 51 -8.23 -11.98 -6.41
N ALA A 52 -7.35 -11.64 -7.35
CA ALA A 52 -6.15 -12.43 -7.67
C ALA A 52 -4.96 -12.16 -6.74
N TRP A 53 -5.04 -11.17 -5.86
CA TRP A 53 -3.93 -10.80 -4.98
C TRP A 53 -3.73 -11.82 -3.87
N VAL A 54 -2.48 -12.23 -3.67
CA VAL A 54 -2.07 -13.13 -2.59
C VAL A 54 -1.01 -12.42 -1.77
N GLN A 55 -1.26 -12.33 -0.46
CA GLN A 55 -0.32 -11.73 0.48
C GLN A 55 1.04 -12.44 0.40
N PRO A 56 2.16 -11.71 0.15
CA PRO A 56 3.47 -12.33 0.13
C PRO A 56 3.88 -12.79 1.53
N PRO A 57 4.74 -13.81 1.65
CA PRO A 57 5.31 -14.19 2.94
C PRO A 57 6.19 -13.08 3.51
N LEU A 58 6.27 -12.98 4.84
CA LEU A 58 7.22 -12.09 5.49
C LEU A 58 8.65 -12.49 5.11
N LYS A 59 9.48 -11.50 4.78
CA LYS A 59 10.92 -11.69 4.49
C LYS A 59 11.74 -12.10 5.71
N VAL A 60 11.17 -11.94 6.91
CA VAL A 60 11.80 -12.24 8.19
C VAL A 60 11.00 -13.32 8.91
N THR A 61 11.71 -14.33 9.42
CA THR A 61 11.09 -15.49 10.09
C THR A 61 11.42 -15.60 11.57
N LYS A 62 12.25 -14.70 12.11
CA LYS A 62 12.61 -14.63 13.54
C LYS A 62 13.16 -13.25 13.93
N GLY A 63 13.34 -13.04 15.23
CA GLY A 63 13.95 -11.83 15.78
C GLY A 63 12.99 -10.65 15.90
N VAL A 64 13.54 -9.46 16.18
CA VAL A 64 12.76 -8.25 16.48
C VAL A 64 11.89 -7.79 15.31
N LEU A 65 12.37 -7.93 14.06
CA LEU A 65 11.62 -7.52 12.88
C LEU A 65 10.37 -8.38 12.66
N LEU A 66 10.41 -9.68 12.99
CA LEU A 66 9.21 -10.51 12.97
C LEU A 66 8.20 -10.06 14.04
N LYS A 67 8.68 -9.70 15.24
CA LYS A 67 7.80 -9.19 16.30
C LYS A 67 7.13 -7.89 15.87
N TYR A 68 7.90 -6.96 15.31
CA TYR A 68 7.41 -5.69 14.80
C TYR A 68 6.38 -5.89 13.69
N ALA A 69 6.70 -6.67 12.64
CA ALA A 69 5.78 -6.93 11.53
C ALA A 69 4.44 -7.56 11.96
N ARG A 70 4.40 -8.25 13.11
CA ARG A 70 3.19 -8.84 13.67
C ARG A 70 2.39 -7.92 14.59
N SER A 71 2.97 -6.82 15.05
CA SER A 71 2.37 -5.94 16.07
C SER A 71 2.14 -4.50 15.58
N VAL A 72 2.84 -4.08 14.54
CA VAL A 72 2.75 -2.71 14.02
C VAL A 72 1.37 -2.42 13.42
N SER A 73 0.84 -1.24 13.73
CA SER A 73 -0.38 -0.70 13.13
C SER A 73 -0.11 -0.01 11.80
N SER A 74 -1.17 0.34 11.06
CA SER A 74 -1.04 1.10 9.82
C SER A 74 -0.33 2.45 10.04
N ALA A 75 0.36 2.95 9.01
CA ALA A 75 0.97 4.28 9.04
C ALA A 75 -0.06 5.41 9.26
N SER A 76 -1.31 5.20 8.87
CA SER A 76 -2.41 6.15 9.11
C SER A 76 -2.76 6.30 10.59
N THR A 77 -2.40 5.32 11.43
CA THR A 77 -2.58 5.35 12.89
C THR A 77 -1.26 5.49 13.65
N GLY A 78 -0.15 5.78 12.95
CA GLY A 78 1.13 6.13 13.58
C GLY A 78 2.11 4.97 13.82
N CYS A 79 1.91 3.81 13.18
CA CYS A 79 2.83 2.66 13.31
C CYS A 79 3.06 2.19 14.77
N VAL A 80 2.04 2.29 15.62
CA VAL A 80 2.13 1.87 17.03
C VAL A 80 2.15 0.34 17.15
N THR A 81 2.68 -0.19 18.24
CA THR A 81 2.88 -1.65 18.42
C THR A 81 2.20 -2.22 19.66
N ASP A 82 1.36 -1.43 20.32
CA ASP A 82 0.80 -1.66 21.65
C ASP A 82 -0.74 -1.53 21.69
N ASN A 83 -1.39 -1.61 20.52
CA ASN A 83 -2.86 -1.64 20.41
C ASN A 83 -3.47 -2.96 20.90
#